data_AF-A0A959NEH2-F1
#
_entry.id   AF-A0A959NEH2-F1
#
_cell.length_a   1.000
_cell.length_b   1.000
_cell.length_c   1.000
_cell.angle_alpha   90.00
_cell.angle_beta   90.00
_cell.angle_gamma   90.00
#
_symmetry.space_group_name_H-M   'P 1'
#
loop_
_entity.id
_entity.type
_entity.pdbx_description
1 polymer ?
#
loop_
_entity_poly.entity_id
_entity_poly.type
_entity_poly.pdbx_seq_one_letter_code
_entity_poly.pdbx_strand_id
1 'polypeptide(L)' 'MEENKVKSGKEILDDFFKEISSIENVDKTIADSLAELYTNGKLTDKNVVNELQKIRTENGNEN' A
#
# COMPACT_ATOMS: atom_id res chain seq x y z
N MET A 1 -10.59 -4.06 30.14
CA MET A 1 -11.52 -4.91 29.37
C MET A 1 -11.30 -4.52 27.93
N GLU A 2 -10.73 -5.39 27.11
CA GLU A 2 -10.64 -5.14 25.67
C GLU A 2 -12.08 -5.20 25.15
N GLU A 3 -12.63 -4.03 24.80
CA GLU A 3 -13.93 -3.95 24.17
C GLU A 3 -13.85 -4.71 22.85
N ASN A 4 -14.72 -5.71 22.65
CA ASN A 4 -14.93 -6.38 21.37
C ASN A 4 -15.57 -5.38 20.37
N LYS A 5 -14.85 -4.30 20.06
CA LYS A 5 -15.28 -3.30 19.08
C LYS A 5 -15.12 -3.94 17.71
N VAL A 6 -16.24 -4.26 17.09
CA VAL A 6 -16.27 -4.72 15.70
C VAL A 6 -15.72 -3.61 14.82
N LYS A 7 -14.58 -3.87 14.15
CA LYS A 7 -14.01 -2.94 13.18
C LYS A 7 -14.87 -2.89 11.92
N SER A 8 -15.07 -1.69 11.39
CA SER A 8 -15.64 -1.50 10.05
C SER A 8 -14.67 -2.00 8.97
N GLY A 9 -15.20 -2.29 7.77
CA GLY A 9 -14.36 -2.64 6.62
C GLY A 9 -13.32 -1.56 6.30
N LYS A 10 -13.67 -0.28 6.50
CA LYS A 10 -12.73 0.83 6.35
C LYS A 10 -11.62 0.78 7.40
N GLU A 11 -11.95 0.58 8.69
CA GLU A 11 -10.94 0.46 9.75
C GLU A 11 -9.97 -0.71 9.48
N ILE A 12 -10.48 -1.83 8.95
CA ILE A 12 -9.63 -2.98 8.57
C ILE A 12 -8.66 -2.61 7.45
N LEU A 13 -9.15 -1.92 6.40
CA LEU A 13 -8.31 -1.48 5.29
C LEU A 13 -7.29 -0.42 5.72
N ASP A 14 -7.72 0.55 6.55
CA ASP A 14 -6.85 1.58 7.10
C ASP A 14 -5.69 0.98 7.90
N ASP A 15 -5.96 -0.05 8.71
CA ASP A 15 -4.92 -0.72 9.50
C ASP A 15 -4.00 -1.56 8.61
N PHE A 16 -4.55 -2.28 7.61
CA PHE A 16 -3.76 -3.02 6.64
C PHE A 16 -2.75 -2.12 5.90
N PHE A 17 -3.20 -0.99 5.34
CA PHE A 17 -2.32 -0.10 4.58
C PHE A 17 -1.33 0.70 5.45
N LYS A 18 -1.54 0.79 6.77
CA LYS A 18 -0.52 1.31 7.70
C LYS A 18 0.61 0.31 7.95
N GLU A 19 0.32 -0.98 7.87
CA GLU A 19 1.24 -2.05 8.26
C GLU A 19 1.87 -2.77 7.07
N ILE A 20 1.36 -2.58 5.85
CA ILE A 20 1.78 -3.32 4.66
C ILE A 20 3.30 -3.23 4.38
N SER A 21 3.95 -2.11 4.69
CA SER A 21 5.40 -1.94 4.51
C SER A 21 6.25 -2.57 5.62
N SER A 22 5.61 -3.09 6.66
CA SER A 22 6.24 -3.86 7.75
C SER A 22 6.06 -5.38 7.58
N ILE A 23 5.38 -5.84 6.53
CA ILE A 23 5.19 -7.26 6.25
C ILE A 23 6.51 -7.85 5.76
N GLU A 24 6.94 -8.94 6.40
CA GLU A 24 8.15 -9.66 6.02
C GLU A 24 8.06 -10.15 4.56
N ASN A 25 9.17 -10.04 3.82
CA ASN A 25 9.27 -10.44 2.41
C ASN A 25 8.38 -9.62 1.44
N VAL A 26 7.84 -8.48 1.88
CA VAL A 26 7.22 -7.49 1.00
C VAL A 26 8.22 -6.40 0.65
N ASP A 27 8.30 -6.07 -0.64
CA ASP A 27 9.12 -4.94 -1.10
C ASP A 27 8.56 -3.63 -0.52
N LYS A 28 9.39 -2.94 0.25
CA LYS A 28 8.99 -1.73 0.96
C LYS A 28 8.56 -0.61 0.01
N THR A 29 9.26 -0.43 -1.11
CA THR A 29 8.94 0.62 -2.09
C THR A 29 7.58 0.38 -2.72
N ILE A 30 7.28 -0.88 -3.09
CA ILE A 30 5.97 -1.25 -3.62
C ILE A 30 4.89 -1.08 -2.54
N ALA A 31 5.14 -1.52 -1.31
CA ALA A 31 4.20 -1.42 -0.21
C ALA A 31 3.84 0.05 0.12
N ASP A 32 4.84 0.92 0.23
CA ASP A 32 4.67 2.34 0.50
C ASP A 32 3.88 3.02 -0.63
N SER A 33 4.14 2.67 -1.89
CA SER A 33 3.39 3.18 -3.05
C SER A 33 1.91 2.78 -3.02
N LEU A 34 1.60 1.53 -2.68
CA LEU A 34 0.22 1.06 -2.55
C LEU A 34 -0.51 1.73 -1.36
N ALA A 35 0.18 1.91 -0.23
CA ALA A 35 -0.35 2.62 0.93
C ALA A 35 -0.65 4.09 0.63
N GLU A 36 0.21 4.76 -0.14
CA GLU A 36 -0.01 6.14 -0.58
C GLU A 36 -1.24 6.24 -1.50
N LEU A 37 -1.37 5.33 -2.47
CA LEU A 37 -2.55 5.29 -3.35
C LEU A 37 -3.84 5.09 -2.56
N TYR A 38 -3.85 4.19 -1.56
CA TYR A 38 -5.00 3.98 -0.69
C TYR A 38 -5.34 5.24 0.12
N THR A 39 -4.35 5.81 0.82
CA THR A 39 -4.51 6.97 1.70
C THR A 39 -5.04 8.18 0.93
N ASN A 40 -4.61 8.35 -0.32
CA ASN A 40 -5.03 9.43 -1.19
C ASN A 40 -6.35 9.18 -1.94
N GLY A 41 -7.02 8.04 -1.71
CA GLY A 41 -8.26 7.68 -2.42
C GLY A 41 -8.04 7.41 -3.91
N LYS A 42 -6.82 7.03 -4.29
CA LYS A 42 -6.35 6.84 -5.68
C LYS A 42 -6.03 5.38 -6.01
N LEU A 43 -6.31 4.43 -5.10
CA LEU A 43 -6.08 3.00 -5.30
C LEU A 43 -7.05 2.43 -6.35
N THR A 44 -6.72 2.64 -7.62
CA THR A 44 -7.44 2.14 -8.79
C THR A 44 -6.46 1.38 -9.66
N ASP A 45 -6.96 0.43 -10.46
CA ASP A 45 -6.14 -0.39 -11.35
C ASP A 45 -5.18 0.44 -12.20
N LYS A 46 -5.67 1.55 -12.78
CA LYS A 46 -4.88 2.45 -13.60
C LYS A 46 -3.72 3.08 -12.82
N ASN A 47 -3.97 3.55 -11.59
CA ASN A 47 -2.94 4.20 -10.80
C ASN A 47 -1.93 3.19 -10.27
N VAL A 48 -2.36 1.99 -9.88
CA VAL A 48 -1.45 0.90 -9.47
C VAL A 48 -0.51 0.53 -10.62
N VAL A 49 -1.04 0.32 -11.83
CA VAL A 49 -0.21 0.03 -13.02
C VAL A 49 0.79 1.14 -13.30
N ASN A 50 0.36 2.41 -13.21
CA ASN A 50 1.24 3.55 -13.45
C ASN A 50 2.38 3.63 -12.43
N GLU A 51 2.09 3.47 -11.13
CA GLU A 51 3.12 3.54 -10.09
C GLU A 51 4.12 2.38 -10.20
N LEU A 52 3.64 1.15 -10.42
CA LEU A 52 4.53 0.00 -10.61
C LEU A 52 5.42 0.15 -11.85
N GLN A 53 4.90 0.75 -12.93
CA GLN A 53 5.69 1.04 -14.12
C GLN A 53 6.77 2.10 -13.86
N LYS A 54 6.47 3.13 -13.07
CA LYS A 54 7.46 4.14 -12.65
C LYS A 54 8.56 3.50 -11.83
N ILE A 55 8.22 2.75 -10.78
CA ILE A 55 9.18 2.03 -9.92
C ILE A 55 10.10 1.14 -10.77
N ARG A 56 9.53 0.38 -11.71
CA ARG A 56 10.33 -0.46 -12.62
C ARG A 56 11.27 0.34 -13.51
N THR A 57 10.86 1.52 -13.96
CA THR A 57 11.67 2.38 -14.83
C THR A 57 12.78 3.08 -14.04
N GLU A 58 12.48 3.52 -12.83
CA GLU A 58 13.43 4.12 -11.89
C GLU A 58 14.51 3.10 -11.51
N ASN A 59 14.13 1.90 -11.06
CA ASN A 59 15.06 0.82 -10.73
C ASN A 59 15.80 0.27 -11.98
N GLY A 60 15.16 0.33 -13.15
CA GLY A 60 15.75 -0.13 -14.42
C GLY A 60 16.80 0.83 -14.99
N ASN A 61 16.80 2.09 -14.56
CA ASN A 61 17.78 3.11 -14.93
C ASN A 61 18.98 3.17 -13.97
N GLU A 62 19.04 2.32 -12.95
CA GLU A 62 20.18 2.20 -12.02
C GLU A 62 21.29 1.27 -12.55
N ASN A 63 21.40 1.08 -13.88
CA ASN A 63 22.35 0.15 -14.51
C ASN A 63 23.31 0.85 -15.48
#